data_AF-A0A4U1JB48-F1
#
_entry.id   AF-A0A4U1JB48-F1
#
_cell.length_a   1.000
_cell.length_b   1.000
_cell.length_c   1.000
_cell.angle_alpha   90.00
_cell.angle_beta   90.00
_cell.angle_gamma   90.00
#
_symmetry.space_group_name_H-M   'P 1'
#
loop_
_entity.id
_entity.type
_entity.pdbx_description
1 polymer ?
#
loop_
_entity_poly.entity_id
_entity_poly.type
_entity_poly.pdbx_seq_one_letter_code
_entity_poly.pdbx_strand_id
1 'polypeptide(L)'
;MRRGFLFSLFVLVAGCAEDPKDPQEQHGSFQPGLQYAGAIATGNAGAPGIELSAPLFPDARVFQVFQDASVYPALSEAERAALLDDVYTFAQLVPLCAPAHPGIKQQVPGGPPLTQAEIAANYDEVARCAYEDYGAKPYWVPQHVSDVDVCSAKLGEDWRMPTEADVGAFDESDFAFFQATLAAQQGQDSFPLHFYYSLDVYVRADDGSLALGNLAPQTDHVVPLPVSGAAMTELYLGNGQPIGLRCLRVASPAP
;
A
#
# COMPACT_ATOMS: atom_id res chain seq x y z
N MET A 1 29.28 -74.23 7.44
CA MET A 1 28.92 -74.29 6.01
C MET A 1 27.40 -74.35 5.88
N ARG A 2 26.82 -73.40 5.12
CA ARG A 2 25.53 -73.37 4.40
C ARG A 2 24.26 -74.11 4.93
N ARG A 3 23.18 -73.30 5.00
CA ARG A 3 21.75 -73.53 4.61
C ARG A 3 20.97 -74.50 5.51
N GLY A 4 19.77 -74.23 6.00
CA GLY A 4 18.53 -73.59 5.51
C GLY A 4 17.40 -74.32 6.27
N PHE A 5 16.33 -73.74 6.79
CA PHE A 5 15.12 -73.28 6.09
C PHE A 5 14.21 -72.74 7.22
N LEU A 6 13.62 -71.56 7.04
CA LEU A 6 12.62 -70.97 7.93
C LEU A 6 11.22 -71.24 7.39
N PHE A 7 10.28 -71.56 8.28
CA PHE A 7 8.84 -71.61 8.03
C PHE A 7 8.10 -70.89 9.16
N SER A 8 6.95 -70.31 8.79
CA SER A 8 5.92 -69.63 9.62
C SER A 8 6.27 -68.17 9.99
N LEU A 9 5.36 -67.20 9.95
CA LEU A 9 3.96 -67.21 10.36
C LEU A 9 3.20 -66.01 9.72
N PHE A 10 1.94 -66.21 9.35
CA PHE A 10 0.98 -65.16 8.96
C PHE A 10 0.35 -64.54 10.21
N VAL A 11 0.38 -63.20 10.38
CA VAL A 11 -0.66 -62.40 11.09
C VAL A 11 -0.62 -60.94 10.56
N LEU A 12 -1.81 -60.38 10.28
CA LEU A 12 -2.08 -58.98 9.91
C LEU A 12 -1.59 -57.96 10.95
N VAL A 13 -0.97 -56.85 10.52
CA VAL A 13 -1.10 -55.52 11.16
C VAL A 13 -0.89 -54.41 10.11
N ALA A 14 -1.88 -53.51 10.05
CA ALA A 14 -1.89 -52.10 9.61
C ALA A 14 -1.10 -51.66 8.36
N GLY A 15 -1.84 -51.08 7.41
CA GLY A 15 -1.27 -50.34 6.30
C GLY A 15 -0.36 -49.21 6.77
N CYS A 16 0.84 -49.17 6.21
CA CYS A 16 1.69 -47.98 6.24
C CYS A 16 0.97 -46.89 5.45
N ALA A 17 0.65 -45.80 6.14
CA ALA A 17 0.33 -44.53 5.51
C ALA A 17 1.53 -44.11 4.67
N GLU A 18 1.39 -44.15 3.35
CA GLU A 18 2.21 -43.34 2.47
C GLU A 18 1.65 -41.92 2.51
N ASP A 19 2.56 -40.96 2.68
CA ASP A 19 2.33 -39.52 2.76
C ASP A 19 1.24 -39.03 1.80
N PRO A 20 0.28 -38.19 2.26
CA PRO A 20 -0.47 -37.37 1.33
C PRO A 20 0.53 -36.40 0.69
N LYS A 21 0.89 -36.72 -0.55
CA LYS A 21 1.55 -35.83 -1.50
C LYS A 21 0.85 -34.49 -1.46
N ASP A 22 1.64 -33.47 -1.12
CA ASP A 22 1.55 -32.08 -1.52
C ASP A 22 0.12 -31.51 -1.57
N PRO A 23 -0.32 -30.72 -0.58
CA PRO A 23 -1.49 -29.90 -0.77
C PRO A 23 -1.11 -28.93 -1.89
N GLN A 24 -1.54 -29.24 -3.11
CA GLN A 24 -1.58 -28.29 -4.19
C GLN A 24 -2.24 -27.04 -3.63
N GLU A 25 -1.40 -26.04 -3.37
CA GLU A 25 -1.81 -24.69 -3.05
C GLU A 25 -2.83 -24.31 -4.11
N GLN A 26 -4.07 -24.15 -3.64
CA GLN A 26 -5.13 -23.55 -4.39
C GLN A 26 -4.72 -22.10 -4.67
N HIS A 27 -3.95 -21.89 -5.73
CA HIS A 27 -3.77 -20.58 -6.35
C HIS A 27 -5.07 -20.29 -7.08
N GLY A 28 -6.04 -19.79 -6.32
CA GLY A 28 -7.44 -19.64 -6.68
C GLY A 28 -8.17 -18.97 -5.53
N SER A 29 -7.68 -17.82 -5.08
CA SER A 29 -8.34 -16.99 -4.07
C SER A 29 -8.08 -15.50 -4.33
N PHE A 30 -8.91 -14.98 -5.23
CA PHE A 30 -9.58 -13.67 -5.14
C PHE A 30 -9.13 -12.79 -3.95
N GLN A 31 -8.44 -11.69 -4.24
CA GLN A 31 -8.12 -10.61 -3.30
C GLN A 31 -8.97 -9.38 -3.66
N PRO A 32 -9.99 -9.01 -2.86
CA PRO A 32 -10.64 -7.71 -3.03
C PRO A 32 -9.69 -6.62 -2.51
N GLY A 33 -9.41 -5.61 -3.33
CA GLY A 33 -8.83 -4.35 -2.86
C GLY A 33 -9.59 -3.92 -1.62
N LEU A 34 -8.83 -3.83 -0.52
CA LEU A 34 -9.23 -3.94 0.89
C LEU A 34 -9.18 -5.33 1.55
N GLN A 35 -8.19 -6.13 1.16
CA GLN A 35 -7.51 -7.09 2.01
C GLN A 35 -6.00 -6.84 1.98
N TYR A 36 -5.47 -6.37 3.11
CA TYR A 36 -4.08 -6.41 3.55
C TYR A 36 -2.99 -6.79 2.51
N ALA A 37 -2.59 -5.81 1.71
CA ALA A 37 -1.20 -5.57 1.28
C ALA A 37 -1.00 -4.12 0.81
N GLY A 38 -1.93 -3.22 1.15
CA GLY A 38 -1.86 -1.82 0.75
C GLY A 38 -2.92 -1.40 -0.26
N ALA A 39 -3.59 -2.21 -1.07
CA ALA A 39 -4.53 -1.70 -2.11
C ALA A 39 -5.85 -1.05 -1.59
N ILE A 40 -6.24 0.08 -2.19
CA ILE A 40 -7.51 0.83 -2.04
C ILE A 40 -8.41 0.76 -3.28
N ALA A 41 -7.87 0.53 -4.48
CA ALA A 41 -8.65 0.73 -5.71
C ALA A 41 -8.26 -0.28 -6.81
N THR A 42 -9.25 -0.89 -7.47
CA THR A 42 -9.10 -1.74 -8.67
C THR A 42 -9.67 -1.04 -9.92
N GLY A 43 -8.86 -0.82 -10.97
CA GLY A 43 -9.30 -0.31 -12.29
C GLY A 43 -10.08 -1.32 -13.14
N ASN A 44 -10.70 -0.83 -14.23
CA ASN A 44 -11.78 -1.46 -15.00
C ASN A 44 -11.65 -2.96 -15.40
N ALA A 45 -12.81 -3.64 -15.37
CA ALA A 45 -13.03 -5.04 -15.71
C ALA A 45 -12.77 -5.37 -17.19
N GLY A 46 -11.59 -5.91 -17.51
CA GLY A 46 -11.23 -6.39 -18.84
C GLY A 46 -9.73 -6.36 -19.14
N ALA A 47 -8.96 -5.59 -18.38
CA ALA A 47 -7.50 -5.61 -18.33
C ALA A 47 -7.03 -6.33 -17.04
N PRO A 48 -5.75 -6.75 -16.92
CA PRO A 48 -5.20 -7.14 -15.62
C PRO A 48 -5.47 -6.01 -14.62
N GLY A 49 -6.14 -6.34 -13.51
CA GLY A 49 -6.70 -5.33 -12.60
C GLY A 49 -5.59 -4.44 -12.03
N ILE A 50 -5.71 -3.12 -12.20
CA ILE A 50 -4.73 -2.19 -11.64
C ILE A 50 -5.08 -1.96 -10.19
N GLU A 51 -4.13 -2.15 -9.28
CA GLU A 51 -4.33 -1.95 -7.85
C GLU A 51 -3.51 -0.74 -7.36
N LEU A 52 -4.18 0.24 -6.76
CA LEU A 52 -3.54 1.42 -6.15
C LEU A 52 -3.56 1.31 -4.63
N SER A 53 -2.49 1.67 -3.94
CA SER A 53 -2.39 1.53 -2.49
C SER A 53 -3.05 2.66 -1.67
N ALA A 54 -3.27 2.37 -0.40
CA ALA A 54 -3.36 3.30 0.70
C ALA A 54 -2.07 4.09 0.79
N PRO A 55 -2.18 5.36 1.23
CA PRO A 55 -1.00 6.17 1.33
C PRO A 55 -0.08 5.56 2.37
N LEU A 56 1.22 5.61 2.11
CA LEU A 56 2.24 5.29 3.08
C LEU A 56 2.43 6.49 4.01
N PHE A 57 2.62 6.22 5.30
CA PHE A 57 2.55 7.24 6.34
C PHE A 57 3.90 7.38 7.08
N PRO A 58 4.75 8.35 6.70
CA PRO A 58 5.89 8.74 7.51
C PRO A 58 5.48 9.18 8.91
N ASP A 59 6.23 8.79 9.93
CA ASP A 59 6.14 9.41 11.25
C ASP A 59 6.62 10.86 11.15
N ALA A 60 5.69 11.79 11.25
CA ALA A 60 6.00 13.22 11.13
C ALA A 60 6.94 13.70 12.24
N ARG A 61 7.03 13.00 13.38
CA ARG A 61 7.95 13.35 14.49
C ARG A 61 9.40 13.10 14.12
N VAL A 62 9.65 12.14 13.23
CA VAL A 62 10.98 11.87 12.63
C VAL A 62 11.21 12.80 11.45
N PHE A 63 10.23 12.90 10.55
CA PHE A 63 10.38 13.63 9.29
C PHE A 63 10.38 15.16 9.43
N GLN A 64 9.88 15.72 10.55
CA GLN A 64 9.87 17.17 10.78
C GLN A 64 11.24 17.84 10.74
N VAL A 65 12.34 17.09 10.94
CA VAL A 65 13.70 17.64 10.85
C VAL A 65 14.05 18.09 9.43
N PHE A 66 13.40 17.53 8.42
CA PHE A 66 13.59 17.88 7.01
C PHE A 66 12.82 19.15 6.59
N GLN A 67 12.22 19.89 7.54
CA GLN A 67 11.85 21.28 7.30
C GLN A 67 13.10 22.15 7.03
N ASP A 68 14.27 21.71 7.49
CA ASP A 68 15.54 22.25 7.03
C ASP A 68 16.00 21.50 5.77
N ALA A 69 15.92 22.17 4.63
CA ALA A 69 16.27 21.62 3.31
C ALA A 69 17.74 21.18 3.17
N SER A 70 18.61 21.55 4.12
CA SER A 70 20.02 21.13 4.15
C SER A 70 20.24 19.75 4.78
N VAL A 71 19.26 19.22 5.52
CA VAL A 71 19.40 17.96 6.26
C VAL A 71 19.38 16.75 5.33
N TYR A 72 18.40 16.68 4.42
CA TYR A 72 18.25 15.52 3.54
C TYR A 72 19.49 15.27 2.64
N PRO A 73 20.08 16.30 1.99
CA PRO A 73 21.29 16.12 1.18
C PRO A 73 22.50 15.60 1.96
N ALA A 74 22.56 15.84 3.27
CA ALA A 74 23.65 15.38 4.13
C ALA A 74 23.56 13.89 4.48
N LEU A 75 22.40 13.25 4.28
CA LEU A 75 22.21 11.84 4.54
C LEU A 75 22.93 10.96 3.52
N SER A 76 23.61 9.94 4.00
CA SER A 76 24.07 8.80 3.22
C SER A 76 22.91 7.94 2.69
N GLU A 77 23.19 7.08 1.72
CA GLU A 77 22.21 6.13 1.19
C GLU A 77 21.62 5.21 2.27
N ALA A 78 22.46 4.72 3.18
CA ALA A 78 22.02 3.87 4.30
C ALA A 78 21.10 4.62 5.27
N GLU A 79 21.39 5.88 5.56
CA GLU A 79 20.53 6.71 6.41
C GLU A 79 19.19 7.01 5.73
N ARG A 80 19.20 7.26 4.42
CA ARG A 80 17.95 7.43 3.65
C ARG A 80 17.11 6.15 3.67
N ALA A 81 17.72 4.99 3.50
CA ALA A 81 17.02 3.71 3.58
C ALA A 81 16.46 3.45 4.99
N ALA A 82 17.19 3.81 6.04
CA ALA A 82 16.76 3.64 7.43
C ALA A 82 15.49 4.44 7.77
N LEU A 83 15.21 5.55 7.08
CA LEU A 83 13.96 6.32 7.26
C LEU A 83 12.70 5.50 6.97
N LEU A 84 12.81 4.40 6.22
CA LEU A 84 11.70 3.49 5.94
C LEU A 84 11.18 2.75 7.19
N ASP A 85 12.01 2.63 8.23
CA ASP A 85 11.61 2.03 9.52
C ASP A 85 10.53 2.87 10.20
N ASP A 86 10.54 4.19 9.97
CA ASP A 86 9.59 5.16 10.49
C ASP A 86 8.43 5.45 9.53
N VAL A 87 8.21 4.57 8.53
CA VAL A 87 7.08 4.64 7.61
C VAL A 87 6.09 3.52 7.95
N TYR A 88 4.87 3.90 8.27
CA TYR A 88 3.78 2.96 8.50
C TYR A 88 3.04 2.63 7.21
N THR A 89 2.67 1.37 7.07
CA THR A 89 1.68 0.90 6.11
C THR A 89 0.30 0.85 6.77
N PHE A 90 -0.76 0.92 5.97
CA PHE A 90 -2.11 0.73 6.47
C PHE A 90 -2.28 -0.63 7.18
N ALA A 91 -1.72 -1.70 6.58
CA ALA A 91 -1.73 -3.05 7.13
C ALA A 91 -1.11 -3.14 8.54
N GLN A 92 -0.05 -2.38 8.81
CA GLN A 92 0.57 -2.30 10.14
C GLN A 92 -0.30 -1.52 11.12
N LEU A 93 -0.93 -0.43 10.66
CA LEU A 93 -1.73 0.43 11.54
C LEU A 93 -3.04 -0.23 11.98
N VAL A 94 -3.69 -1.05 11.14
CA VAL A 94 -4.96 -1.69 11.54
C VAL A 94 -4.87 -2.45 12.88
N PRO A 95 -3.93 -3.41 13.09
CA PRO A 95 -3.82 -4.10 14.37
C PRO A 95 -3.28 -3.21 15.50
N LEU A 96 -2.52 -2.16 15.20
CA LEU A 96 -2.01 -1.21 16.19
C LEU A 96 -3.13 -0.31 16.73
N CYS A 97 -4.04 0.13 15.86
CA CYS A 97 -5.12 1.07 16.17
C CYS A 97 -6.37 0.40 16.74
N ALA A 98 -6.66 -0.86 16.34
CA ALA A 98 -7.87 -1.57 16.74
C ALA A 98 -8.15 -1.60 18.26
N PRO A 99 -7.15 -1.69 19.17
CA PRO A 99 -7.40 -1.66 20.61
C PRO A 99 -8.02 -0.34 21.12
N ALA A 100 -7.69 0.79 20.51
CA ALA A 100 -8.20 2.12 20.89
C ALA A 100 -9.36 2.59 20.00
N HIS A 101 -9.51 2.00 18.81
CA HIS A 101 -10.51 2.35 17.81
C HIS A 101 -11.45 1.17 17.55
N PRO A 102 -12.53 1.00 18.35
CA PRO A 102 -13.41 -0.18 18.26
C PRO A 102 -14.23 -0.24 16.96
N GLY A 103 -14.24 0.83 16.16
CA GLY A 103 -14.82 0.83 14.82
C GLY A 103 -14.01 0.02 13.81
N ILE A 104 -12.73 -0.25 14.10
CA ILE A 104 -11.84 -1.02 13.23
C ILE A 104 -12.20 -2.51 13.29
N LYS A 105 -12.56 -3.07 12.14
CA LYS A 105 -12.77 -4.50 11.93
C LYS A 105 -11.55 -5.15 11.28
N GLN A 106 -10.91 -6.04 12.00
CA GLN A 106 -9.79 -6.82 11.46
C GLN A 106 -10.31 -7.97 10.60
N GLN A 107 -9.62 -8.24 9.49
CA GLN A 107 -9.86 -9.45 8.71
C GLN A 107 -9.46 -10.67 9.54
N VAL A 108 -10.40 -11.59 9.74
CA VAL A 108 -10.11 -12.86 10.41
C VAL A 108 -9.59 -13.86 9.37
N PRO A 109 -8.48 -14.57 9.62
CA PRO A 109 -8.00 -15.63 8.74
C PRO A 109 -9.08 -16.69 8.50
N GLY A 110 -9.39 -16.97 7.24
CA GLY A 110 -10.46 -17.90 6.84
C GLY A 110 -11.89 -17.39 7.06
N GLY A 111 -12.07 -16.16 7.56
CA GLY A 111 -13.35 -15.48 7.63
C GLY A 111 -13.80 -14.92 6.27
N PRO A 112 -15.07 -14.48 6.16
CA PRO A 112 -15.52 -13.78 4.96
C PRO A 112 -14.71 -12.49 4.76
N PRO A 113 -14.55 -12.02 3.50
CA PRO A 113 -14.00 -10.70 3.25
C PRO A 113 -14.83 -9.60 3.93
N LEU A 114 -14.17 -8.53 4.35
CA LEU A 114 -14.86 -7.33 4.82
C LEU A 114 -15.74 -6.75 3.71
N THR A 115 -16.89 -6.19 4.09
CA THR A 115 -17.75 -5.45 3.18
C THR A 115 -17.14 -4.08 2.87
N GLN A 116 -17.49 -3.51 1.71
CA GLN A 116 -17.01 -2.18 1.31
C GLN A 116 -17.25 -1.10 2.36
N ALA A 117 -18.41 -1.14 3.04
CA ALA A 117 -18.75 -0.20 4.11
C ALA A 117 -17.88 -0.39 5.36
N GLU A 118 -17.59 -1.63 5.75
CA GLU A 118 -16.68 -1.91 6.87
C GLU A 118 -15.27 -1.44 6.56
N ILE A 119 -14.87 -1.52 5.31
CA ILE A 119 -13.54 -1.08 4.98
C ILE A 119 -13.44 0.45 4.87
N ALA A 120 -14.45 1.11 4.30
CA ALA A 120 -14.54 2.57 4.38
C ALA A 120 -14.38 3.04 5.84
N ALA A 121 -15.11 2.41 6.77
CA ALA A 121 -14.98 2.68 8.19
C ALA A 121 -13.58 2.39 8.75
N ASN A 122 -12.95 1.26 8.37
CA ASN A 122 -11.56 0.99 8.75
C ASN A 122 -10.61 2.07 8.26
N TYR A 123 -10.81 2.56 7.04
CA TYR A 123 -9.95 3.56 6.44
C TYR A 123 -9.99 4.86 7.23
N ASP A 124 -11.19 5.33 7.55
CA ASP A 124 -11.42 6.53 8.36
C ASP A 124 -10.84 6.40 9.78
N GLU A 125 -11.06 5.25 10.41
CA GLU A 125 -10.57 4.98 11.76
C GLU A 125 -9.05 4.86 11.83
N VAL A 126 -8.43 4.19 10.86
CA VAL A 126 -6.97 4.09 10.76
C VAL A 126 -6.36 5.44 10.40
N ALA A 127 -6.97 6.21 9.51
CA ALA A 127 -6.56 7.58 9.22
C ALA A 127 -6.56 8.43 10.50
N ARG A 128 -7.63 8.35 11.30
CA ARG A 128 -7.72 9.06 12.58
C ARG A 128 -6.63 8.64 13.55
N CYS A 129 -6.48 7.34 13.78
CA CYS A 129 -5.44 6.80 14.65
C CYS A 129 -4.02 7.17 14.18
N ALA A 130 -3.75 7.07 12.88
CA ALA A 130 -2.46 7.45 12.29
C ALA A 130 -2.12 8.91 12.65
N TYR A 131 -3.10 9.80 12.52
CA TYR A 131 -2.90 11.22 12.82
C TYR A 131 -2.75 11.52 14.30
N GLU A 132 -3.70 11.04 15.11
CA GLU A 132 -3.87 11.42 16.51
C GLU A 132 -2.89 10.69 17.43
N ASP A 133 -2.67 9.39 17.19
CA ASP A 133 -1.94 8.52 18.12
C ASP A 133 -0.50 8.28 17.69
N TYR A 134 -0.27 8.14 16.38
CA TYR A 134 1.05 7.77 15.83
C TYR A 134 1.80 8.94 15.19
N GLY A 135 1.18 10.10 15.02
CA GLY A 135 1.80 11.24 14.33
C GLY A 135 2.17 10.93 12.88
N ALA A 136 1.60 9.88 12.30
CA ALA A 136 1.90 9.38 10.97
C ALA A 136 1.09 10.18 9.93
N LYS A 137 1.78 11.03 9.17
CA LYS A 137 1.17 11.98 8.23
C LYS A 137 1.76 11.73 6.85
N PRO A 138 1.01 11.93 5.75
CA PRO A 138 1.52 11.71 4.39
C PRO A 138 2.46 12.85 3.93
N TYR A 139 3.29 13.38 4.84
CA TYR A 139 4.27 14.41 4.54
C TYR A 139 5.60 13.75 4.21
N TRP A 140 6.00 13.88 2.96
CA TRP A 140 7.19 13.24 2.41
C TRP A 140 8.22 14.30 2.05
N VAL A 141 9.50 13.95 2.15
CA VAL A 141 10.56 14.67 1.43
C VAL A 141 10.54 14.14 -0.01
N PRO A 142 10.21 14.95 -1.04
CA PRO A 142 10.10 14.46 -2.41
C PRO A 142 11.37 13.75 -2.90
N GLN A 143 12.55 14.28 -2.54
CA GLN A 143 13.82 13.64 -2.89
C GLN A 143 13.95 12.25 -2.27
N HIS A 144 13.43 12.01 -1.06
CA HIS A 144 13.40 10.67 -0.47
C HIS A 144 12.56 9.69 -1.26
N VAL A 145 11.39 10.14 -1.71
CA VAL A 145 10.49 9.37 -2.56
C VAL A 145 11.14 9.07 -3.92
N SER A 146 11.97 10.00 -4.43
CA SER A 146 12.73 9.80 -5.67
C SER A 146 13.89 8.82 -5.50
N ASP A 147 14.65 8.94 -4.41
CA ASP A 147 15.93 8.25 -4.17
C ASP A 147 15.77 6.83 -3.64
N VAL A 148 14.63 6.52 -3.00
CA VAL A 148 14.38 5.24 -2.34
C VAL A 148 13.12 4.61 -2.93
N ASP A 149 13.19 3.32 -3.27
CA ASP A 149 12.01 2.56 -3.69
C ASP A 149 11.14 2.19 -2.47
N VAL A 150 10.44 3.20 -1.95
CA VAL A 150 9.56 3.07 -0.79
C VAL A 150 8.47 2.02 -1.04
N CYS A 151 7.95 1.94 -2.27
CA CYS A 151 6.84 1.05 -2.61
C CYS A 151 7.22 -0.41 -2.50
N SER A 152 8.29 -0.82 -3.19
CA SER A 152 8.78 -2.20 -3.12
C SER A 152 9.22 -2.55 -1.71
N ALA A 153 9.94 -1.64 -1.03
CA ALA A 153 10.45 -1.88 0.31
C ALA A 153 9.37 -2.03 1.38
N LYS A 154 8.23 -1.31 1.27
CA LYS A 154 7.17 -1.34 2.29
C LYS A 154 6.03 -2.29 1.98
N LEU A 155 5.75 -2.56 0.71
CA LEU A 155 4.59 -3.35 0.28
C LEU A 155 4.96 -4.65 -0.45
N GLY A 156 6.24 -4.82 -0.84
CA GLY A 156 6.76 -5.99 -1.54
C GLY A 156 7.06 -5.72 -3.02
N GLU A 157 7.85 -6.59 -3.65
CA GLU A 157 8.47 -6.38 -4.98
C GLU A 157 7.48 -6.14 -6.14
N ASP A 158 6.23 -6.59 -5.99
CA ASP A 158 5.18 -6.38 -6.99
C ASP A 158 4.61 -4.95 -6.97
N TRP A 159 4.92 -4.17 -5.93
CA TRP A 159 4.48 -2.79 -5.77
C TRP A 159 5.56 -1.82 -6.23
N ARG A 160 5.14 -0.83 -7.01
CA ARG A 160 6.02 0.23 -7.51
C ARG A 160 5.34 1.59 -7.43
N MET A 161 6.11 2.65 -7.57
CA MET A 161 5.54 3.98 -7.81
C MET A 161 4.76 3.98 -9.14
N PRO A 162 3.59 4.63 -9.22
CA PRO A 162 2.93 4.87 -10.50
C PRO A 162 3.83 5.68 -11.44
N THR A 163 3.70 5.45 -12.74
CA THR A 163 4.39 6.22 -13.77
C THR A 163 3.42 7.15 -14.49
N GLU A 164 3.96 8.14 -15.20
CA GLU A 164 3.18 8.98 -16.12
C GLU A 164 2.44 8.13 -17.17
N ALA A 165 3.08 7.07 -17.67
CA ALA A 165 2.45 6.11 -18.58
C ALA A 165 1.26 5.35 -17.94
N ASP A 166 1.32 5.00 -16.66
CA ASP A 166 0.17 4.38 -15.97
C ASP A 166 -1.01 5.35 -15.92
N VAL A 167 -0.73 6.59 -15.52
CA VAL A 167 -1.75 7.63 -15.40
C VAL A 167 -2.36 7.96 -16.76
N GLY A 168 -1.54 8.02 -17.81
CA GLY A 168 -2.00 8.23 -19.19
C GLY A 168 -2.77 7.05 -19.78
N ALA A 169 -2.67 5.86 -19.18
CA ALA A 169 -3.43 4.67 -19.59
C ALA A 169 -4.81 4.56 -18.92
N PHE A 170 -5.06 5.34 -17.85
CA PHE A 170 -6.36 5.39 -17.18
C PHE A 170 -7.41 6.03 -18.07
N ASP A 171 -8.62 5.47 -18.05
CA ASP A 171 -9.78 6.06 -18.70
C ASP A 171 -10.63 6.91 -17.73
N GLU A 172 -11.65 7.59 -18.25
CA GLU A 172 -12.55 8.43 -17.43
C GLU A 172 -13.20 7.65 -16.27
N SER A 173 -13.48 6.36 -16.46
CA SER A 173 -14.08 5.52 -15.42
C SER A 173 -13.09 5.14 -14.33
N ASP A 174 -11.80 4.96 -14.64
CA ASP A 174 -10.77 4.76 -13.62
C ASP A 174 -10.65 6.02 -12.74
N PHE A 175 -10.58 7.22 -13.33
CA PHE A 175 -10.54 8.47 -12.57
C PHE A 175 -11.81 8.71 -11.75
N ALA A 176 -12.99 8.44 -12.33
CA ALA A 176 -14.25 8.51 -11.60
C ALA A 176 -14.29 7.52 -10.44
N PHE A 177 -13.71 6.33 -10.61
CA PHE A 177 -13.60 5.34 -9.56
C PHE A 177 -12.65 5.76 -8.44
N PHE A 178 -11.47 6.29 -8.76
CA PHE A 178 -10.55 6.83 -7.74
C PHE A 178 -11.20 7.98 -6.97
N GLN A 179 -11.85 8.91 -7.67
CA GLN A 179 -12.59 10.00 -7.03
C GLN A 179 -13.73 9.48 -6.17
N ALA A 180 -14.56 8.56 -6.65
CA ALA A 180 -15.66 8.01 -5.84
C ALA A 180 -15.14 7.26 -4.61
N THR A 181 -14.01 6.57 -4.72
CA THR A 181 -13.43 5.80 -3.62
C THR A 181 -12.79 6.71 -2.56
N LEU A 182 -12.05 7.74 -2.99
CA LEU A 182 -11.28 8.59 -2.10
C LEU A 182 -12.06 9.84 -1.66
N ALA A 183 -12.81 10.50 -2.55
CA ALA A 183 -13.57 11.71 -2.22
C ALA A 183 -14.86 11.44 -1.43
N ALA A 184 -15.50 10.27 -1.59
CA ALA A 184 -16.71 9.94 -0.82
C ALA A 184 -16.47 9.89 0.70
N GLN A 185 -15.24 9.63 1.11
CA GLN A 185 -14.84 9.58 2.52
C GLN A 185 -14.49 10.97 3.10
N GLN A 186 -14.41 12.02 2.28
CA GLN A 186 -14.12 13.39 2.74
C GLN A 186 -15.36 14.10 3.34
N GLY A 187 -16.56 13.54 3.19
CA GLY A 187 -17.84 14.22 3.44
C GLY A 187 -18.28 14.41 4.91
N GLN A 188 -17.45 14.11 5.91
CA GLN A 188 -17.83 14.24 7.33
C GLN A 188 -16.81 15.03 8.14
N ASP A 189 -16.96 16.36 8.30
CA ASP A 189 -16.25 17.22 9.27
C ASP A 189 -14.79 16.79 9.60
N SER A 190 -14.04 16.37 8.58
CA SER A 190 -12.85 15.52 8.70
C SER A 190 -11.57 16.34 8.58
N PHE A 191 -11.60 17.60 9.01
CA PHE A 191 -10.36 18.33 9.24
C PHE A 191 -9.80 17.81 10.57
N PRO A 192 -8.77 16.94 10.58
CA PRO A 192 -7.62 16.98 9.66
C PRO A 192 -7.49 15.85 8.61
N LEU A 193 -8.21 14.74 8.67
CA LEU A 193 -8.02 13.51 7.86
C LEU A 193 -8.03 13.64 6.33
N HIS A 194 -8.48 14.75 5.72
CA HIS A 194 -8.53 14.94 4.26
C HIS A 194 -7.25 14.54 3.49
N PHE A 195 -6.06 14.65 4.10
CA PHE A 195 -4.80 14.26 3.47
C PHE A 195 -4.64 12.77 3.18
N TYR A 196 -5.32 11.91 3.92
CA TYR A 196 -5.29 10.47 3.65
C TYR A 196 -6.12 10.09 2.41
N TYR A 197 -6.97 11.00 1.94
CA TYR A 197 -7.84 10.81 0.79
C TYR A 197 -7.34 11.56 -0.45
N SER A 198 -6.09 12.02 -0.43
CA SER A 198 -5.56 12.77 -1.55
C SER A 198 -5.60 11.95 -2.85
N LEU A 199 -6.06 12.62 -3.91
CA LEU A 199 -6.00 12.20 -5.30
C LEU A 199 -4.70 12.67 -5.98
N ASP A 200 -3.95 13.56 -5.33
CA ASP A 200 -2.63 13.97 -5.74
C ASP A 200 -1.62 12.95 -5.19
N VAL A 201 -0.91 12.27 -6.10
CA VAL A 201 0.05 11.21 -5.79
C VAL A 201 1.42 11.49 -6.41
N TYR A 202 2.47 10.92 -5.82
CA TYR A 202 3.78 10.91 -6.47
C TYR A 202 3.78 9.93 -7.64
N VAL A 203 4.30 10.38 -8.78
CA VAL A 203 4.52 9.55 -9.97
C VAL A 203 5.94 9.74 -10.51
N ARG A 204 6.41 8.75 -11.25
CA ARG A 204 7.64 8.87 -12.03
C ARG A 204 7.31 9.32 -13.45
N ALA A 205 7.81 10.49 -13.84
CA ALA A 205 7.66 11.01 -15.20
C ALA A 205 8.47 10.19 -16.20
N ASP A 206 8.18 10.35 -17.49
CA ASP A 206 8.85 9.62 -18.58
C ASP A 206 10.36 9.89 -18.66
N ASP A 207 10.81 11.06 -18.18
CA ASP A 207 12.24 11.42 -18.08
C ASP A 207 12.92 10.85 -16.83
N GLY A 208 12.19 10.09 -16.01
CA GLY A 208 12.64 9.48 -14.76
C GLY A 208 12.58 10.41 -13.55
N SER A 209 12.23 11.69 -13.72
CA SER A 209 12.06 12.63 -12.63
C SER A 209 10.80 12.36 -11.81
N LEU A 210 10.72 12.94 -10.62
CA LEU A 210 9.53 12.86 -9.79
C LEU A 210 8.53 13.95 -10.21
N ALA A 211 7.28 13.56 -10.37
CA ALA A 211 6.18 14.44 -10.71
C ALA A 211 4.98 14.20 -9.79
N LEU A 212 4.00 15.09 -9.89
CA LEU A 212 2.70 14.96 -9.26
C LEU A 212 1.71 14.39 -10.28
N GLY A 213 1.11 13.25 -9.96
CA GLY A 213 -0.03 12.67 -10.68
C GLY A 213 -1.34 13.05 -10.00
N ASN A 214 -2.35 13.47 -10.76
CA ASN A 214 -3.68 13.78 -10.26
C ASN A 214 -4.70 12.74 -10.76
N LEU A 215 -5.30 12.03 -9.81
CA LEU A 215 -6.26 10.96 -10.04
C LEU A 215 -7.73 11.44 -10.05
N ALA A 216 -7.98 12.75 -10.08
CA ALA A 216 -9.31 13.30 -10.28
C ALA A 216 -9.68 13.32 -11.77
N PRO A 217 -10.98 13.33 -12.12
CA PRO A 217 -11.43 13.49 -13.50
C PRO A 217 -11.20 14.94 -13.97
N GLN A 218 -9.99 15.21 -14.48
CA GLN A 218 -9.57 16.49 -15.04
C GLN A 218 -8.72 16.25 -16.31
N THR A 219 -8.18 17.30 -16.93
CA THR A 219 -7.44 17.16 -18.21
C THR A 219 -5.92 17.10 -18.06
N ASP A 220 -5.38 17.75 -17.03
CA ASP A 220 -3.93 17.75 -16.75
C ASP A 220 -3.65 16.80 -15.58
N HIS A 221 -3.20 15.59 -15.90
CA HIS A 221 -3.00 14.55 -14.89
C HIS A 221 -1.58 14.45 -14.36
N VAL A 222 -0.57 15.04 -15.01
CA VAL A 222 0.82 14.99 -14.53
C VAL A 222 1.43 16.39 -14.59
N VAL A 223 2.01 16.82 -13.47
CA VAL A 223 2.67 18.13 -13.33
C VAL A 223 4.06 17.95 -12.73
N PRO A 224 5.12 18.57 -13.29
CA PRO A 224 6.47 18.49 -12.73
C PRO A 224 6.55 19.04 -11.30
N LEU A 225 7.37 18.40 -10.45
CA LEU A 225 7.73 18.95 -9.14
C LEU A 225 8.98 19.84 -9.23
N PRO A 226 9.13 20.84 -8.34
CA PRO A 226 8.22 21.19 -7.24
C PRO A 226 7.04 22.08 -7.68
N VAL A 227 5.83 21.80 -7.20
CA VAL A 227 4.61 22.53 -7.61
C VAL A 227 4.34 23.82 -6.81
N SER A 228 5.18 24.20 -5.84
CA SER A 228 4.87 25.34 -4.95
C SER A 228 6.09 26.07 -4.36
N GLY A 229 7.25 26.01 -5.01
CA GLY A 229 8.47 26.66 -4.53
C GLY A 229 9.15 25.98 -3.33
N ALA A 230 8.58 24.90 -2.80
CA ALA A 230 9.23 24.04 -1.83
C ALA A 230 10.40 23.29 -2.50
N ALA A 231 11.52 23.15 -1.80
CA ALA A 231 12.65 22.38 -2.33
C ALA A 231 12.30 20.88 -2.37
N MET A 232 12.85 20.14 -3.33
CA MET A 232 12.74 18.67 -3.37
C MET A 232 13.29 18.02 -2.10
N THR A 233 14.21 18.70 -1.40
CA THR A 233 14.91 18.21 -0.21
C THR A 233 14.26 18.64 1.10
N GLU A 234 13.12 19.33 1.03
CA GLU A 234 12.35 19.77 2.18
C GLU A 234 11.12 18.87 2.39
N LEU A 235 10.65 18.76 3.63
CA LEU A 235 9.39 18.12 3.94
C LEU A 235 8.24 18.85 3.22
N TYR A 236 7.61 18.17 2.28
CA TYR A 236 6.51 18.74 1.50
C TYR A 236 5.21 18.69 2.32
N LEU A 237 4.83 19.86 2.85
CA LEU A 237 3.57 20.03 3.58
C LEU A 237 2.38 20.35 2.66
N GLY A 238 2.65 20.71 1.40
CA GLY A 238 1.67 21.22 0.44
C GLY A 238 1.12 22.59 0.86
N ASN A 239 1.03 23.54 -0.07
CA ASN A 239 0.34 24.82 0.18
C ASN A 239 -1.20 24.61 0.24
N GLY A 240 -1.68 23.75 1.14
CA GLY A 240 -3.09 23.41 1.32
C GLY A 240 -3.58 22.18 0.55
N GLN A 241 -2.74 21.50 -0.24
CA GLN A 241 -3.06 20.22 -0.88
C GLN A 241 -1.99 19.17 -0.53
N PRO A 242 -2.33 18.15 0.25
CA PRO A 242 -1.41 17.09 0.66
C PRO A 242 -1.16 16.12 -0.50
N ILE A 243 0.09 15.69 -0.72
CA ILE A 243 0.43 14.67 -1.72
C ILE A 243 0.58 13.32 -1.02
N GLY A 244 -0.23 12.33 -1.40
CA GLY A 244 -0.13 10.98 -0.86
C GLY A 244 0.90 10.15 -1.63
N LEU A 245 1.86 9.52 -0.94
CA LEU A 245 2.63 8.45 -1.59
C LEU A 245 1.78 7.18 -1.65
N ARG A 246 1.30 6.86 -2.85
CA ARG A 246 0.60 5.61 -3.16
C ARG A 246 1.43 4.80 -4.14
N CYS A 247 1.27 3.49 -4.07
CA CYS A 247 1.96 2.53 -4.89
C CYS A 247 0.95 1.82 -5.80
N LEU A 248 1.42 1.33 -6.94
CA LEU A 248 0.63 0.63 -7.93
C LEU A 248 1.21 -0.77 -8.13
N ARG A 249 0.33 -1.76 -8.25
CA ARG A 249 0.66 -3.08 -8.78
C ARG A 249 -0.32 -3.44 -9.88
N VAL A 250 0.13 -4.25 -10.83
CA VAL A 250 -0.74 -4.86 -11.84
C VAL A 250 -1.14 -6.22 -11.29
N ALA A 251 -2.39 -6.39 -10.89
CA ALA A 251 -2.89 -7.67 -10.42
C ALA A 251 -2.82 -8.67 -11.57
N SER A 252 -2.14 -9.79 -11.32
CA SER A 252 -2.22 -10.94 -12.20
C SER A 252 -3.70 -11.32 -12.39
N PRO A 253 -4.15 -11.62 -13.62
CA PRO A 253 -5.49 -12.13 -13.82
C PRO A 253 -5.70 -13.33 -12.90
N ALA A 254 -6.81 -13.34 -12.16
CA ALA A 254 -7.15 -14.48 -11.33
C ALA A 254 -7.13 -15.76 -12.20
N PRO A 255 -6.46 -16.84 -11.75
CA PRO A 255 -6.38 -18.09 -12.50
C PRO A 255 -7.76 -18.72 -12.75
#